data_AF-A0A8R1IKI5-F1
#
_entry.id   AF-A0A8R1IKI5-F1
#
_cell.length_a   1.000
_cell.length_b   1.000
_cell.length_c   1.000
_cell.angle_alpha   90.00
_cell.angle_beta   90.00
_cell.angle_gamma   90.00
#
_symmetry.space_group_name_H-M   'P 1'
#
loop_
_entity.id
_entity.type
_entity.pdbx_description
1 polymer ?
#
loop_
_entity_poly.entity_id
_entity_poly.type
_entity_poly.pdbx_seq_one_letter_code
_entity_poly.pdbx_strand_id
1 'polypeptide(L)'
;MSKIDLSGAAIDKKQKKLLEETIRNYKDAFYNEDGSIGRFTGGIEHTITTTQDINTLKPRKCHIPPGNIAEVETQVKDMLASGVIEPSTSFFTS
;
A
#
# COMPACT_ATOMS: atom_id res chain seq x y z
N MET A 1 7.48 4.56 -20.57
CA MET A 1 6.88 5.84 -20.12
C MET A 1 6.17 6.59 -21.26
N SER A 2 5.17 5.99 -21.92
CA SER A 2 4.47 6.56 -23.09
C SER A 2 3.02 6.99 -22.79
N LYS A 3 2.67 7.31 -21.54
CA LYS A 3 1.26 7.50 -21.12
C LYS A 3 0.99 8.68 -20.19
N ILE A 4 1.84 9.71 -20.18
CA ILE A 4 1.48 10.97 -19.51
C ILE A 4 0.81 11.84 -20.56
N ASP A 5 -0.52 11.77 -20.64
CA ASP A 5 -1.29 12.68 -21.50
C ASP A 5 -1.36 14.06 -20.85
N LEU A 6 -0.70 15.03 -21.50
CA LEU A 6 -0.64 16.44 -21.07
C LEU A 6 -1.42 17.34 -22.03
N SER A 7 -2.25 16.78 -22.91
CA SER A 7 -2.95 17.52 -23.97
C SER A 7 -3.94 18.57 -23.45
N GLY A 8 -4.50 18.37 -22.26
CA GLY A 8 -5.44 19.31 -21.63
C GLY A 8 -4.80 20.37 -20.73
N ALA A 9 -3.47 20.39 -20.57
CA ALA A 9 -2.82 21.24 -19.60
C ALA A 9 -2.29 22.54 -20.24
N ALA A 10 -2.60 23.69 -19.64
CA ALA A 10 -2.12 25.01 -20.07
C ALA A 10 -0.64 25.22 -19.68
N ILE A 11 0.25 24.46 -20.30
CA ILE A 11 1.68 24.38 -19.95
C ILE A 11 2.53 24.79 -21.16
N ASP A 12 3.50 25.69 -20.94
CA ASP A 12 4.48 26.06 -21.98
C ASP A 12 5.45 24.91 -22.30
N LYS A 13 6.08 24.94 -23.49
CA LYS A 13 7.06 23.93 -23.92
C LYS A 13 8.20 23.75 -22.91
N LYS A 14 8.68 24.83 -22.29
CA LYS A 14 9.75 24.77 -21.28
C LYS A 14 9.28 24.07 -20.00
N GLN A 15 8.06 24.40 -19.57
CA GLN A 15 7.45 23.81 -18.37
C GLN A 15 7.14 22.32 -18.57
N LYS A 16 6.69 21.92 -19.77
CA LYS A 16 6.48 20.51 -20.11
C LYS A 16 7.79 19.72 -20.01
N LYS A 17 8.88 20.26 -20.56
CA LYS A 17 10.20 19.63 -20.49
C LYS A 17 10.67 19.49 -19.04
N LEU A 18 10.52 20.54 -18.23
CA LEU A 18 10.87 20.52 -16.80
C LEU A 18 10.06 19.46 -16.03
N LEU A 19 8.76 19.33 -16.33
CA LEU A 19 7.90 18.34 -15.71
C LEU A 19 8.33 16.91 -16.07
N GLU A 20 8.60 16.65 -17.35
CA GLU A 20 9.10 15.35 -17.81
C GLU A 20 10.43 14.98 -17.16
N GLU A 21 11.36 15.94 -17.03
CA GLU A 21 12.64 15.76 -16.34
C GLU A 21 12.44 15.49 -14.84
N THR A 22 11.53 16.22 -14.18
CA THR A 22 11.24 16.04 -12.76
C THR A 22 10.67 14.65 -12.49
N ILE A 23 9.68 14.20 -13.27
CA ILE A 23 9.09 12.86 -13.11
C ILE A 23 10.14 11.76 -13.33
N ARG A 24 11.06 11.96 -14.29
CA ARG A 24 12.16 11.02 -14.55
C ARG A 24 13.22 11.00 -13.45
N ASN A 25 13.50 12.13 -12.82
CA ASN A 25 14.52 12.24 -11.78
C ASN A 25 14.01 11.74 -10.42
N TYR A 26 12.71 11.83 -10.17
CA TYR A 26 12.09 11.44 -8.89
C TYR A 26 11.13 10.27 -9.06
N LYS A 27 11.46 9.29 -9.91
CA LYS A 27 10.59 8.12 -10.17
C LYS A 27 10.14 7.42 -8.89
N ASP A 28 11.05 7.24 -7.95
CA ASP A 28 10.82 6.52 -6.70
C ASP A 28 9.84 7.26 -5.76
N ALA A 29 9.58 8.55 -5.99
CA ALA A 29 8.57 9.31 -5.27
C ALA A 29 7.15 9.05 -5.78
N PHE A 30 7.01 8.41 -6.94
CA PHE A 30 5.73 8.13 -7.57
C PHE A 30 5.44 6.63 -7.57
N TYR A 31 4.21 6.28 -7.18
CA TYR A 31 3.69 4.92 -7.21
C TYR A 31 3.35 4.48 -8.64
N ASN A 32 4.33 4.34 -9.55
CA ASN A 32 4.00 4.25 -10.97
C ASN A 32 4.84 3.32 -11.86
N GLU A 33 5.84 2.58 -11.35
CA GLU A 33 6.53 1.57 -12.18
C GLU A 33 6.70 0.18 -11.54
N ASP A 34 6.89 0.08 -10.23
CA ASP A 34 7.10 -1.19 -9.52
C ASP A 34 5.87 -1.67 -8.72
N GLY A 35 4.88 -0.80 -8.50
CA GLY A 35 3.75 -1.07 -7.62
C GLY A 35 4.17 -1.25 -6.16
N SER A 36 5.37 -0.78 -5.78
CA SER A 36 5.85 -0.94 -4.42
C SER A 36 5.17 0.06 -3.50
N ILE A 37 4.65 -0.45 -2.39
CA ILE A 37 4.14 0.39 -1.32
C ILE A 37 5.34 1.02 -0.63
N GLY A 38 5.36 2.35 -0.55
CA GLY A 38 6.40 3.08 0.17
C GLY A 38 6.44 2.66 1.64
N ARG A 39 7.63 2.37 2.16
CA ARG A 39 7.85 2.06 3.58
C ARG A 39 8.67 3.18 4.22
N PHE A 40 8.11 3.83 5.24
CA PHE A 40 8.87 4.77 6.05
C PHE A 40 9.93 4.01 6.86
N THR A 41 11.20 4.38 6.69
CA THR A 41 12.36 3.75 7.35
C THR A 41 12.95 4.60 8.47
N GLY A 42 12.30 5.71 8.84
CA GLY A 42 12.70 6.50 10.01
C GLY A 42 12.38 5.77 11.33
N GLY A 43 12.90 6.28 12.44
CA GLY A 43 12.77 5.66 13.77
C GLY A 43 11.45 5.92 14.50
N ILE A 44 10.34 6.15 13.78
CA ILE A 44 9.03 6.36 14.40
C ILE A 44 8.31 5.03 14.45
N GLU A 45 7.99 4.57 15.65
CA GLU A 45 7.16 3.38 15.88
C GLU A 45 5.85 3.83 16.53
N HIS A 46 4.72 3.41 15.95
CA HIS A 46 3.40 3.74 16.47
C HIS A 46 2.99 2.74 17.56
N THR A 47 2.61 3.24 18.73
CA THR A 47 2.09 2.43 19.83
C THR A 47 0.60 2.68 20.02
N ILE A 48 -0.19 1.61 20.07
CA ILE A 48 -1.62 1.67 20.43
C ILE A 48 -1.74 1.31 21.91
N THR A 49 -2.21 2.26 22.72
CA THR A 49 -2.47 2.00 24.15
C THR A 49 -3.88 1.45 24.31
N THR A 50 -4.00 0.26 24.90
CA THR A 50 -5.29 -0.40 25.17
C THR A 50 -5.75 -0.16 26.61
N THR A 51 -7.05 -0.26 26.86
CA THR A 51 -7.60 -0.31 28.22
C THR A 51 -7.30 -1.67 28.86
N GLN A 52 -7.11 -1.70 30.18
CA GLN A 52 -6.70 -2.90 30.93
C GLN A 52 -7.75 -4.02 30.91
N ASP A 53 -9.02 -3.70 30.67
CA ASP A 53 -10.16 -4.64 30.75
C ASP A 53 -10.52 -5.31 29.41
N ILE A 54 -9.58 -5.40 28.46
CA ILE A 54 -9.83 -6.15 27.22
C ILE A 54 -9.80 -7.65 27.52
N ASN A 55 -10.97 -8.18 27.87
CA ASN A 55 -11.26 -9.59 27.68
C ASN A 55 -11.00 -9.91 26.21
N THR A 56 -10.09 -10.85 25.93
CA THR A 56 -9.63 -11.19 24.58
C THR A 56 -10.82 -11.38 23.65
N LEU A 57 -11.06 -10.41 22.76
CA LEU A 57 -12.10 -10.52 21.74
C LEU A 57 -11.69 -11.65 20.80
N LYS A 58 -12.44 -12.74 20.83
CA LYS A 58 -12.31 -13.87 19.89
C LYS A 58 -13.56 -13.96 19.03
N PRO A 59 -13.77 -13.02 18.10
CA PRO A 59 -14.83 -13.14 17.11
C PRO A 59 -14.68 -14.45 16.33
N ARG A 60 -15.81 -14.96 15.86
CA ARG A 60 -15.83 -16.19 15.06
C ARG A 60 -15.28 -15.88 13.68
N LYS A 61 -14.40 -16.74 13.17
CA LYS A 61 -13.92 -16.65 11.79
C LYS A 61 -15.10 -16.72 10.83
N CYS A 62 -15.26 -15.69 10.01
CA CYS A 62 -16.30 -15.64 8.98
C CYS A 62 -15.88 -16.48 7.76
N HIS A 63 -16.87 -17.09 7.12
CA HIS A 63 -16.66 -17.81 5.86
C HIS A 63 -16.48 -16.81 4.71
N ILE A 64 -15.47 -17.04 3.88
CA ILE A 64 -15.23 -16.25 2.66
C ILE A 64 -16.14 -16.82 1.56
N PRO A 65 -16.96 -15.99 0.88
CA PRO A 65 -17.76 -16.45 -0.25
C PRO A 65 -16.89 -17.10 -1.34
N PRO A 66 -17.33 -18.21 -1.97
CA PRO A 66 -16.50 -18.97 -2.90
C PRO A 66 -16.02 -18.14 -4.10
N GLY A 67 -16.81 -17.15 -4.55
CA GLY A 67 -16.41 -16.24 -5.63
C GLY A 67 -15.23 -15.33 -5.30
N ASN A 68 -14.94 -15.12 -4.01
CA ASN A 68 -13.93 -14.18 -3.55
C ASN A 68 -12.64 -14.87 -3.11
N ILE A 69 -12.63 -16.21 -2.97
CA ILE A 69 -11.48 -16.95 -2.42
C ILE A 69 -10.21 -16.67 -3.23
N ALA A 70 -10.28 -16.77 -4.56
CA ALA A 70 -9.11 -16.57 -5.42
C ALA A 70 -8.57 -15.13 -5.37
N GLU A 71 -9.46 -14.14 -5.24
CA GLU A 71 -9.05 -12.74 -5.10
C GLU A 71 -8.37 -12.50 -3.75
N VAL A 72 -8.95 -13.02 -2.66
CA VAL A 72 -8.36 -12.92 -1.32
C VAL A 72 -6.98 -13.58 -1.27
N GLU A 73 -6.83 -14.77 -1.86
CA GLU A 73 -5.53 -15.47 -1.92
C GLU A 73 -4.48 -14.64 -2.66
N THR A 74 -4.86 -14.00 -3.77
CA THR A 74 -3.96 -13.12 -4.54
C THR A 74 -3.54 -11.92 -3.70
N GLN A 75 -4.49 -11.24 -3.05
CA GLN A 75 -4.21 -10.07 -2.22
C GLN A 75 -3.34 -10.43 -1.00
N VAL A 76 -3.60 -11.56 -0.34
CA VAL A 76 -2.78 -12.04 0.79
C VAL A 76 -1.35 -12.28 0.34
N LYS A 77 -1.15 -12.91 -0.83
CA LYS A 77 0.17 -13.16 -1.39
C LYS A 77 0.93 -11.86 -1.67
N ASP A 78 0.24 -10.88 -2.25
CA ASP A 78 0.84 -9.58 -2.59
C ASP A 78 1.20 -8.76 -1.33
N MET A 79 0.33 -8.79 -0.31
CA MET A 79 0.59 -8.13 0.98
C MET A 79 1.74 -8.79 1.77
N LEU A 80 1.88 -10.12 1.69
CA LEU A 80 3.03 -10.83 2.25
C LEU A 80 4.32 -10.47 1.51
N ALA A 81 4.28 -10.45 0.16
CA ALA A 81 5.46 -10.12 -0.65
C ALA A 81 5.93 -8.68 -0.44
N SER A 82 5.01 -7.74 -0.20
CA SER A 82 5.30 -6.34 0.11
C SER A 82 5.68 -6.10 1.58
N GLY A 83 5.52 -7.10 2.46
CA GLY A 83 5.81 -6.99 3.89
C GLY A 83 4.82 -6.11 4.66
N VAL A 84 3.61 -5.92 4.14
CA VAL A 84 2.52 -5.20 4.82
C VAL A 84 1.91 -6.04 5.94
N ILE A 85 1.85 -7.36 5.75
CA ILE A 85 1.38 -8.31 6.75
C ILE A 85 2.44 -9.38 7.02
N GLU A 86 2.38 -9.97 8.21
CA GLU A 86 3.23 -11.08 8.61
C GLU A 86 2.44 -12.12 9.45
N PRO A 87 2.87 -13.39 9.46
CA PRO A 87 2.30 -14.38 10.36
C PRO A 87 2.51 -13.99 11.83
N SER A 88 1.43 -14.02 12.62
CA SER A 88 1.46 -13.67 14.04
C SER A 88 0.88 -14.80 14.90
N THR A 89 1.41 -14.93 16.12
CA THR A 89 0.90 -15.83 17.17
C THR A 89 0.06 -15.08 18.21
N SER A 90 -0.45 -13.90 17.87
CA SER A 90 -1.23 -13.05 18.77
C SER A 90 -2.51 -13.72 19.27
N PHE A 91 -2.95 -13.35 20.48
CA PHE A 91 -4.23 -13.78 21.03
C PHE A 91 -5.43 -13.02 20.44
N PHE A 92 -5.19 -11.92 19.72
CA PHE A 92 -6.21 -11.11 19.05
C PHE A 92 -6.57 -11.72 17.68
N THR A 93 -7.86 -11.80 17.39
CA THR A 93 -8.39 -12.22 16.08
C THR A 93 -9.61 -11.36 15.73
N SER A 94 -9.87 -11.15 14.44
CA SER A 94 -11.04 -10.40 13.93
C SER A 94 -11.78 -11.21 12.87
#